data_AF-A0A2V9HB36-F1
#
_entry.id   AF-A0A2V9HB36-F1
#
_cell.length_a   1.000
_cell.length_b   1.000
_cell.length_c   1.000
_cell.angle_alpha   90.00
_cell.angle_beta   90.00
_cell.angle_gamma   90.00
#
_symmetry.space_group_name_H-M   'P 1'
#
loop_
_entity.id
_entity.type
_entity.pdbx_description
1 polymer ?
#
loop_
_entity_poly.entity_id
_entity_poly.type
_entity_poly.pdbx_seq_one_letter_code
_entity_poly.pdbx_strand_id
1 'polypeptide(L)'
;LARGFFSDLEFRKIVAGDLATGQHRNPTNQAAYFTSAYFHRPEELAAEVRESSFADCQIFAVEGPVWSTSHFGEAWDDPVQREILMEFLSLIEREPSAHGASAHLVAVAHAS
;
A
#
# COMPACT_ATOMS: atom_id res chain seq x y z
N LEU A 1 6.36 -0.09 -11.28
CA LEU A 1 7.21 0.50 -12.35
C LEU A 1 8.68 0.13 -12.20
N ALA A 2 9.28 0.32 -11.01
CA ALA A 2 10.69 0.07 -10.74
C ALA A 2 11.23 -1.34 -11.13
N ARG A 3 10.37 -2.38 -11.10
CA ARG A 3 10.76 -3.76 -11.46
C ARG A 3 10.42 -4.16 -12.91
N GLY A 4 9.90 -3.26 -13.73
CA GLY A 4 9.61 -3.53 -15.15
C GLY A 4 8.42 -4.46 -15.44
N PHE A 5 7.74 -5.03 -14.43
CA PHE A 5 6.66 -6.01 -14.66
C PHE A 5 5.43 -5.50 -15.45
N PHE A 6 5.32 -4.19 -15.69
CA PHE A 6 4.26 -3.65 -16.53
C PHE A 6 4.31 -4.16 -17.98
N SER A 7 5.47 -4.62 -18.46
CA SER A 7 5.62 -5.24 -19.78
C SER A 7 5.37 -6.76 -19.77
N ASP A 8 5.23 -7.37 -18.60
CA ASP A 8 5.02 -8.82 -18.46
C ASP A 8 3.54 -9.16 -18.60
N LEU A 9 3.19 -9.97 -19.61
CA LEU A 9 1.80 -10.32 -19.90
C LEU A 9 1.15 -11.18 -18.82
N GLU A 10 1.91 -12.05 -18.15
CA GLU A 10 1.38 -12.88 -17.06
C GLU A 10 1.14 -12.05 -15.81
N PHE A 11 2.08 -11.17 -15.46
CA PHE A 11 1.90 -10.28 -14.31
C PHE A 11 0.72 -9.31 -14.50
N ARG A 12 0.49 -8.83 -15.73
CA ARG A 12 -0.68 -8.00 -16.06
C ARG A 12 -2.02 -8.72 -15.82
N LYS A 13 -2.08 -10.03 -16.05
CA LYS A 13 -3.29 -10.82 -15.73
C LYS A 13 -3.52 -10.90 -14.23
N ILE A 14 -2.45 -11.05 -13.44
CA ILE A 14 -2.51 -11.04 -11.98
C ILE A 14 -3.07 -9.69 -11.52
N VAL A 15 -2.49 -8.56 -11.96
CA VAL A 15 -2.97 -7.22 -11.61
C VAL A 15 -4.45 -7.00 -11.97
N ALA A 16 -4.90 -7.50 -13.12
CA ALA A 16 -6.32 -7.41 -13.48
C ALA A 16 -7.23 -8.22 -12.53
N GLY A 17 -6.77 -9.39 -12.08
CA GLY A 17 -7.45 -10.20 -11.06
C GLY A 17 -7.47 -9.53 -9.69
N ASP A 18 -6.35 -8.93 -9.28
CA ASP A 18 -6.22 -8.16 -8.05
C ASP A 18 -7.25 -7.03 -8.01
N LEU A 19 -7.35 -6.23 -9.09
CA LEU A 19 -8.29 -5.12 -9.18
C LEU A 19 -9.76 -5.55 -9.17
N ALA A 20 -10.06 -6.72 -9.73
CA ALA A 20 -11.42 -7.26 -9.83
C ALA A 20 -11.90 -7.93 -8.55
N THR A 21 -10.99 -8.47 -7.73
CA THR A 21 -11.35 -9.38 -6.63
C THR A 21 -10.71 -9.05 -5.28
N GLY A 22 -9.71 -8.17 -5.26
CA GLY A 22 -8.80 -7.96 -4.14
C GLY A 22 -7.81 -9.12 -3.93
N GLN A 23 -7.94 -10.27 -4.60
CA GLN A 23 -7.11 -11.44 -4.33
C GLN A 23 -5.86 -11.48 -5.21
N HIS A 24 -4.70 -11.30 -4.57
CA HIS A 24 -3.42 -11.56 -5.21
C HIS A 24 -3.05 -13.04 -5.13
N ARG A 25 -2.78 -13.63 -6.28
CA ARG A 25 -2.36 -15.04 -6.42
C ARG A 25 -1.20 -15.14 -7.41
N ASN A 26 -0.25 -16.00 -7.07
CA ASN A 26 0.91 -16.29 -7.90
C ASN A 26 0.88 -17.76 -8.35
N PRO A 27 0.03 -18.13 -9.33
CA PRO A 27 -0.12 -19.51 -9.79
C PRO A 27 1.11 -20.01 -10.57
N THR A 28 1.99 -19.12 -11.01
CA THR A 28 3.19 -19.45 -11.78
C THR A 28 4.37 -19.87 -10.90
N ASN A 29 4.24 -19.73 -9.57
CA ASN A 29 5.30 -19.97 -8.58
C ASN A 29 6.58 -19.13 -8.84
N GLN A 30 6.43 -17.98 -9.51
CA GLN A 30 7.52 -17.06 -9.80
C GLN A 30 7.80 -16.20 -8.57
N ALA A 31 8.92 -16.44 -7.86
CA ALA A 31 9.22 -15.76 -6.59
C ALA A 31 9.15 -14.22 -6.67
N ALA A 32 9.42 -13.65 -7.84
CA ALA A 32 9.41 -12.20 -8.06
C ALA A 32 7.99 -11.58 -8.07
N TYR A 33 6.94 -12.38 -8.28
CA TYR A 33 5.55 -11.90 -8.36
C TYR A 33 4.87 -11.71 -7.02
N PHE A 34 5.60 -11.82 -5.90
CA PHE A 34 5.05 -11.73 -4.54
C PHE A 34 4.17 -12.94 -4.17
N THR A 35 3.80 -13.03 -2.90
CA THR A 35 3.10 -14.19 -2.30
C THR A 35 1.57 -14.09 -2.46
N SER A 36 0.80 -15.07 -1.98
CA SER A 36 -0.66 -14.97 -1.92
C SER A 36 -1.13 -13.97 -0.85
N ALA A 37 -1.95 -13.00 -1.23
CA ALA A 37 -2.44 -11.95 -0.34
C ALA A 37 -3.86 -11.49 -0.72
N TYR A 38 -4.45 -10.63 0.12
CA TYR A 38 -5.62 -9.82 -0.21
C TYR A 38 -5.21 -8.35 -0.17
N PHE A 39 -5.47 -7.61 -1.24
CA PHE A 39 -5.19 -6.20 -1.40
C PHE A 39 -6.50 -5.42 -1.25
N HIS A 40 -6.82 -5.08 0.01
CA HIS A 40 -7.96 -4.22 0.30
C HIS A 40 -7.83 -2.87 -0.38
N ARG A 41 -8.95 -2.35 -0.88
CA ARG A 41 -9.10 -0.90 -1.03
C ARG A 41 -9.19 -0.24 0.36
N PRO A 42 -8.75 1.02 0.52
CA PRO A 42 -8.82 1.70 1.81
C PRO A 42 -10.22 1.67 2.43
N GLU A 43 -11.26 1.88 1.62
CA GLU A 43 -12.66 1.86 2.05
C GLU A 43 -13.15 0.46 2.47
N GLU A 44 -12.67 -0.59 1.82
CA GLU A 44 -13.01 -1.99 2.15
C GLU A 44 -12.42 -2.39 3.50
N LEU A 45 -11.14 -2.04 3.73
CA LEU A 45 -10.47 -2.26 5.02
C LEU A 45 -11.21 -1.55 6.15
N ALA A 46 -11.60 -0.29 5.94
CA ALA A 46 -12.33 0.48 6.94
C ALA A 46 -13.72 -0.10 7.22
N ALA A 47 -14.41 -0.65 6.22
CA ALA A 47 -15.69 -1.31 6.39
C ALA A 47 -15.57 -2.61 7.20
N GLU A 48 -14.61 -3.47 6.84
CA GLU A 48 -14.38 -4.76 7.53
C GLU A 48 -14.07 -4.56 9.03
N VAL A 49 -13.26 -3.55 9.37
CA VAL A 49 -12.95 -3.21 10.76
C VAL A 49 -14.21 -2.78 11.53
N ARG A 50 -15.08 -1.98 10.91
CA ARG A 50 -16.34 -1.54 11.54
C ARG A 50 -17.34 -2.68 11.72
N GLU A 51 -17.45 -3.56 10.72
CA GLU A 51 -18.28 -4.77 10.81
C GLU A 51 -17.79 -5.72 11.91
N SER A 52 -16.51 -5.65 12.25
CA SER A 52 -15.88 -6.42 13.33
C SER A 52 -16.06 -5.82 14.74
N SER A 53 -17.03 -4.91 14.93
CA SER A 53 -17.33 -4.24 16.21
C SER A 53 -16.23 -3.32 16.74
N PHE A 54 -15.42 -2.75 15.87
CA PHE A 54 -14.48 -1.68 16.23
C PHE A 54 -15.01 -0.29 15.81
N ALA A 55 -14.84 0.70 16.68
CA ALA A 55 -15.22 2.09 16.46
C ALA A 55 -14.01 2.98 16.14
N ASP A 56 -14.28 4.20 15.65
CA ASP A 56 -13.28 5.23 15.36
C ASP A 56 -12.13 4.78 14.43
N CYS A 57 -12.45 3.89 13.48
CA CYS A 57 -11.49 3.36 12.52
C CYS A 57 -10.88 4.47 11.64
N GLN A 58 -9.56 4.61 11.73
CA GLN A 58 -8.73 5.49 10.91
C GLN A 58 -7.78 4.64 10.05
N ILE A 59 -7.66 5.00 8.78
CA ILE A 59 -6.74 4.38 7.82
C ILE A 59 -5.53 5.29 7.61
N PHE A 60 -4.35 4.68 7.62
CA PHE A 60 -3.07 5.33 7.41
C PHE A 60 -2.33 4.68 6.25
N ALA A 61 -1.82 5.51 5.33
CA ALA A 61 -0.82 5.10 4.37
C ALA A 61 0.55 5.03 5.06
N VAL A 62 1.17 3.85 5.08
CA VAL A 62 2.46 3.67 5.81
C VAL A 62 3.60 4.38 5.09
N GLU A 63 3.64 4.30 3.76
CA GLU A 63 4.76 4.78 2.95
C GLU A 63 4.36 5.88 1.96
N GLY A 64 3.06 6.19 1.85
CA GLY A 64 2.53 7.05 0.78
C GLY A 64 3.02 6.61 -0.60
N PRO A 65 3.17 7.48 -1.60
CA PRO A 65 3.76 7.15 -2.91
C PRO A 65 5.29 6.90 -2.87
N VAL A 66 5.94 7.19 -1.74
CA VAL A 66 7.41 7.20 -1.61
C VAL A 66 7.99 5.79 -1.76
N TRP A 67 7.25 4.72 -1.44
CA TRP A 67 7.71 3.33 -1.61
C TRP A 67 8.27 3.02 -3.01
N SER A 68 7.84 3.78 -4.03
CA SER A 68 8.20 3.58 -5.43
C SER A 68 9.34 4.48 -5.93
N THR A 69 9.84 5.41 -5.10
CA THR A 69 10.88 6.38 -5.51
C THR A 69 12.28 5.75 -5.55
N SER A 70 13.06 6.09 -6.57
CA SER A 70 14.46 5.68 -6.69
C SER A 70 15.39 6.40 -5.73
N HIS A 71 14.96 7.54 -5.15
CA HIS A 71 15.80 8.41 -4.32
C HIS A 71 15.65 8.16 -2.82
N PHE A 72 14.91 7.12 -2.42
CA PHE A 72 14.64 6.86 -0.99
C PHE A 72 15.93 6.67 -0.20
N GLY A 73 16.88 5.87 -0.71
CA GLY A 73 18.14 5.59 -0.01
C GLY A 73 18.96 6.86 0.24
N GLU A 74 19.13 7.71 -0.79
CA GLU A 74 19.85 8.97 -0.68
C GLU A 74 19.19 9.93 0.32
N ALA A 75 17.86 10.07 0.25
CA ALA A 75 17.11 10.92 1.18
C ALA A 75 17.11 10.36 2.61
N TRP A 76 17.13 9.03 2.76
CA TRP A 76 17.16 8.40 4.07
C TRP A 76 18.54 8.52 4.72
N ASP A 77 19.64 8.41 3.96
CA ASP A 77 20.99 8.45 4.51
C ASP A 77 21.40 9.85 5.01
N ASP A 78 20.84 10.92 4.46
CA ASP A 78 21.00 12.29 4.95
C ASP A 78 19.97 12.62 6.06
N PRO A 79 20.37 12.93 7.30
CA PRO A 79 19.46 13.25 8.39
C PRO A 79 18.48 14.39 8.11
N VAL A 80 18.91 15.43 7.38
CA VAL A 80 18.07 16.59 7.06
C VAL A 80 17.02 16.22 6.03
N GLN A 81 17.40 15.48 4.99
CA GLN A 81 16.46 15.00 3.98
C GLN A 81 15.47 13.98 4.56
N ARG A 82 15.94 13.14 5.50
CA ARG A 82 15.08 12.19 6.21
C ARG A 82 14.00 12.90 7.00
N GLU A 83 14.32 13.98 7.70
CA GLU A 83 13.35 14.78 8.45
C GLU A 83 12.29 15.37 7.51
N ILE A 84 12.71 15.99 6.41
CA ILE A 84 11.81 16.55 5.38
C ILE A 84 10.90 15.45 4.79
N LEU A 85 11.46 14.27 4.52
CA LEU A 85 10.71 13.13 4.01
C LEU A 85 9.64 12.68 5.00
N MET A 86 9.99 12.56 6.28
CA MET A 86 9.05 12.16 7.34
C MET A 86 7.95 13.21 7.54
N GLU A 87 8.29 14.50 7.48
CA GLU A 87 7.32 15.59 7.51
C GLU A 87 6.35 15.48 6.33
N PHE A 88 6.86 15.30 5.12
CA PHE A 88 6.03 15.10 3.94
C PHE A 88 5.09 13.90 4.07
N LEU A 89 5.59 12.74 4.52
CA LEU A 89 4.77 11.54 4.75
C LEU A 89 3.66 11.81 5.78
N SER A 90 3.96 12.54 6.87
CA SER A 90 2.97 12.88 7.90
C SER A 90 1.83 13.75 7.36
N LEU A 91 2.08 14.60 6.35
CA LEU A 91 1.05 15.44 5.74
C LEU A 91 0.05 14.62 4.93
N ILE A 92 0.47 13.49 4.37
CA ILE A 92 -0.35 12.69 3.44
C ILE A 92 -0.82 11.35 4.01
N GLU A 93 -0.32 10.91 5.16
CA GLU A 93 -0.62 9.58 5.72
C GLU A 93 -2.13 9.36 5.93
N ARG A 94 -2.88 10.44 6.21
CA ARG A 94 -4.34 10.40 6.46
C ARG A 94 -5.19 10.85 5.28
N GLU A 95 -4.59 11.35 4.21
CA GLU A 95 -5.32 11.92 3.08
C GLU A 95 -5.95 10.80 2.23
N PRO A 96 -7.29 10.66 2.18
CA PRO A 96 -7.93 9.55 1.50
C PRO A 96 -7.58 9.46 0.01
N SER A 97 -7.40 10.60 -0.67
CA SER A 97 -6.99 10.61 -2.08
C SER A 97 -5.56 10.10 -2.32
N ALA A 98 -4.72 10.07 -1.28
CA ALA A 98 -3.35 9.58 -1.35
C ALA A 98 -3.19 8.11 -0.91
N HIS A 99 -4.15 7.54 -0.16
CA HIS A 99 -4.06 6.18 0.38
C HIS A 99 -3.81 5.11 -0.69
N GLY A 100 -4.49 5.21 -1.84
CA GLY A 100 -4.33 4.26 -2.93
C GLY A 100 -2.94 4.25 -3.59
N ALA A 101 -2.09 5.24 -3.30
CA ALA A 101 -0.72 5.28 -3.80
C ALA A 101 0.29 4.56 -2.90
N SER A 102 -0.13 4.10 -1.70
CA SER A 102 0.74 3.39 -0.77
C SER A 102 0.76 1.89 -1.02
N ALA A 103 1.92 1.26 -0.80
CA ALA A 103 2.03 -0.19 -0.89
C ALA A 103 1.41 -0.91 0.31
N HIS A 104 1.31 -0.23 1.47
CA HIS A 104 0.77 -0.79 2.70
C HIS A 104 -0.17 0.20 3.39
N LEU A 105 -1.25 -0.33 3.96
CA LEU A 105 -2.22 0.41 4.76
C LEU A 105 -2.26 -0.17 6.17
N VAL A 106 -2.51 0.69 7.16
CA VAL A 106 -2.77 0.29 8.55
C VAL A 106 -4.11 0.88 8.99
N ALA A 107 -4.94 0.05 9.61
CA ALA A 107 -6.15 0.49 10.31
C ALA A 107 -5.87 0.58 11.81
N VAL A 108 -6.26 1.68 12.43
CA VAL A 108 -6.24 1.87 13.88
C VAL A 108 -7.67 2.13 14.34
N ALA A 109 -8.15 1.36 15.30
CA ALA A 109 -9.52 1.43 15.81
C ALA A 109 -9.58 0.99 17.28
N HIS A 110 -10.67 1.31 17.95
CA HIS A 110 -10.93 0.91 19.34
C HIS A 110 -12.03 -0.15 19.39
N ALA A 111 -11.89 -1.13 20.30
CA ALA A 111 -12.99 -2.06 20.56
C ALA A 111 -14.19 -1.26 21.09
N SER A 112 -15.38 -1.53 20.54
CA SER A 112 -16.63 -0.90 21.00
C SER A 112 -17.08 -1.45 22.34
#